data_AF-A0A5C6P8N2-F1
#
_entry.id   AF-A0A5C6P8N2-F1
#
_cell.length_a   1.000
_cell.length_b   1.000
_cell.length_c   1.000
_cell.angle_alpha   90.00
_cell.angle_beta   90.00
_cell.angle_gamma   90.00
#
_symmetry.space_group_name_H-M   'P 1'
#
loop_
_entity.id
_entity.type
_entity.pdbx_description
1 polymer ?
#
loop_
_entity_poly.entity_id
_entity_poly.type
_entity_poly.pdbx_seq_one_letter_code
_entity_poly.pdbx_strand_id
1 'polypeptide(L)'
;MSFLHRVARLSLRDRVRSSDIREELGVEPLLLHIERSQSGWLGHLARMPSGRLPLEVFRTCPTRRPRGRPRTRWRDYISRLAWERLGVPPEELMEVAWERAVWASLLKLLPPRPGSG
;
A
#
# COMPACT_ATOMS: atom_id res chain seq x y z
N MET A 1 0.33 -19.69 8.20
CA MET A 1 1.74 -19.46 8.62
C MET A 1 1.97 -20.12 9.98
N SER A 2 2.75 -21.20 10.08
CA SER A 2 2.90 -21.94 11.36
C SER A 2 3.71 -21.21 12.43
N PHE A 3 4.43 -20.14 12.09
CA PHE A 3 5.19 -19.33 13.04
C PHE A 3 4.30 -18.60 14.04
N LEU A 4 3.31 -17.82 13.55
CA LEU A 4 2.41 -17.05 14.42
C LEU A 4 1.58 -17.97 15.32
N HIS A 5 1.13 -19.12 14.80
CA HIS A 5 0.46 -20.14 15.60
C HIS A 5 1.36 -20.65 16.73
N ARG A 6 2.65 -20.94 16.46
CA ARG A 6 3.59 -21.36 17.51
C ARG A 6 3.82 -20.29 18.57
N VAL A 7 3.98 -19.02 18.17
CA VAL A 7 4.14 -17.90 19.10
C VAL A 7 2.91 -17.76 20.01
N ALA A 8 1.71 -17.88 19.44
CA ALA A 8 0.44 -17.87 20.16
C ALA A 8 0.10 -19.19 20.89
N ARG A 9 0.98 -20.21 20.82
CA ARG A 9 0.74 -21.56 21.35
C ARG A 9 -0.53 -22.24 20.83
N LEU A 10 -0.94 -21.88 19.61
CA LEU A 10 -2.06 -22.45 18.89
C LEU A 10 -1.58 -23.53 17.92
N SER A 11 -2.45 -24.51 17.71
CA SER A 11 -2.31 -25.55 16.70
C SER A 11 -3.26 -25.29 15.53
N LEU A 12 -3.14 -26.08 14.46
CA LEU A 12 -4.12 -26.05 13.36
C LEU A 12 -5.49 -26.63 13.78
N ARG A 13 -5.57 -27.39 14.88
CA ARG A 13 -6.82 -27.98 15.37
C ARG A 13 -7.74 -26.95 16.01
N ASP A 14 -7.17 -25.85 16.50
CA ASP A 14 -7.91 -24.76 17.16
C ASP A 14 -8.73 -23.93 16.16
N ARG A 15 -8.47 -24.08 14.85
CA ARG A 15 -9.21 -23.42 13.74
C ARG A 15 -9.31 -21.89 13.88
N VAL A 16 -8.41 -21.28 14.65
CA VAL A 16 -8.27 -19.82 14.77
C VAL A 16 -7.70 -19.27 13.46
N ARG A 17 -8.27 -18.16 12.96
CA ARG A 17 -7.81 -17.56 11.71
C ARG A 17 -6.49 -16.82 11.93
N SER A 18 -5.69 -16.72 10.86
CA SER A 18 -4.45 -15.95 10.92
C SER A 18 -4.67 -14.45 11.14
N SER A 19 -5.86 -13.91 10.79
CA SER A 19 -6.28 -12.55 11.16
C SER A 19 -6.34 -12.38 12.68
N ASP A 20 -7.01 -13.31 13.35
CA ASP A 20 -7.33 -13.22 14.77
C ASP A 20 -6.03 -13.35 15.59
N ILE A 21 -5.12 -14.24 15.19
CA ILE A 21 -3.79 -14.39 15.82
C ILE A 21 -2.96 -13.11 15.68
N ARG A 22 -3.02 -12.44 14.51
CA ARG A 22 -2.29 -11.18 14.31
C ARG A 22 -2.86 -10.07 15.18
N GLU A 23 -4.18 -10.01 15.29
CA GLU A 23 -4.87 -9.05 16.17
C GLU A 23 -4.49 -9.27 17.63
N GLU A 24 -4.53 -10.51 18.11
CA GLU A 24 -4.12 -10.89 19.47
C GLU A 24 -2.66 -10.53 19.75
N LEU A 25 -1.76 -10.78 18.80
CA LEU A 25 -0.33 -10.49 18.93
C LEU A 25 0.03 -9.01 18.64
N GLY A 26 -0.94 -8.16 18.25
CA GLY A 26 -0.67 -6.78 17.84
C GLY A 26 0.22 -6.66 16.60
N VAL A 27 0.24 -7.68 15.74
CA VAL A 27 1.09 -7.74 14.54
C VAL A 27 0.36 -7.14 13.35
N GLU A 28 0.94 -6.11 12.75
CA GLU A 28 0.41 -5.51 11.53
C GLU A 28 0.34 -6.52 10.37
N PRO A 29 -0.77 -6.57 9.61
CA PRO A 29 -0.83 -7.38 8.40
C PRO A 29 0.23 -6.97 7.38
N LEU A 30 0.97 -7.94 6.83
CA LEU A 30 2.03 -7.68 5.84
C LEU A 30 1.57 -6.82 4.66
N LEU A 31 0.33 -7.05 4.19
CA LEU A 31 -0.21 -6.28 3.08
C LEU A 31 -0.37 -4.80 3.42
N LEU A 32 -0.80 -4.48 4.64
CA LEU A 32 -0.92 -3.10 5.12
C LEU A 32 0.46 -2.43 5.15
N HIS A 33 1.47 -3.14 5.65
CA HIS A 33 2.85 -2.64 5.66
C HIS A 33 3.37 -2.33 4.25
N ILE A 34 3.13 -3.23 3.29
CA ILE A 34 3.52 -3.04 1.88
C ILE A 34 2.80 -1.84 1.29
N GLU A 35 1.50 -1.72 1.50
CA GLU A 35 0.67 -0.62 0.97
C GLU A 35 1.10 0.74 1.52
N ARG A 36 1.38 0.84 2.83
CA ARG A 36 1.96 2.05 3.43
C ARG A 36 3.32 2.39 2.84
N SER A 37 4.20 1.39 2.66
CA SER A 37 5.54 1.61 2.12
C SER A 37 5.51 2.12 0.68
N GLN A 38 4.68 1.51 -0.18
CA GLN A 38 4.52 1.96 -1.56
C GLN A 38 3.92 3.37 -1.63
N SER A 39 2.90 3.66 -0.81
CA SER A 39 2.30 4.98 -0.75
C SER A 39 3.25 6.03 -0.16
N GLY A 40 4.10 5.65 0.79
CA GLY A 40 5.19 6.49 1.30
C GLY A 40 6.19 6.88 0.20
N TRP A 41 6.52 5.93 -0.68
CA TRP A 41 7.37 6.20 -1.84
C TRP A 41 6.71 7.16 -2.86
N LEU A 42 5.39 7.10 -3.03
CA LEU A 42 4.67 8.10 -3.82
C LEU A 42 4.85 9.51 -3.24
N GLY A 43 4.72 9.67 -1.92
CA GLY A 43 4.99 10.96 -1.27
C GLY A 43 6.42 11.45 -1.50
N HIS A 44 7.40 10.53 -1.51
CA HIS A 44 8.77 10.87 -1.89
C HIS A 44 8.87 11.34 -3.34
N LEU A 45 8.20 10.68 -4.28
CA LEU A 45 8.11 11.13 -5.68
C LEU A 45 7.47 12.51 -5.81
N ALA A 46 6.37 12.76 -5.10
CA ALA A 46 5.68 14.05 -5.15
C ALA A 46 6.61 15.19 -4.80
N ARG A 47 7.37 15.06 -3.71
CA ARG A 47 8.36 16.05 -3.23
C ARG A 47 9.70 16.04 -3.97
N MET A 48 9.85 15.21 -5.00
CA MET A 48 11.09 15.10 -5.75
C MET A 48 11.23 16.32 -6.69
N PRO A 49 12.41 16.96 -6.78
CA PRO A 49 12.60 18.03 -7.76
C PRO A 49 12.50 17.49 -9.19
N SER A 50 12.03 18.33 -10.11
CA SER A 50 11.97 18.02 -11.54
C SER A 50 13.35 17.66 -12.12
N GLY A 51 13.36 16.85 -13.17
CA GLY A 51 14.60 16.39 -13.82
C GLY A 51 15.20 15.12 -13.20
N ARG A 52 14.65 14.62 -12.09
CA ARG A 52 15.04 13.31 -11.55
C ARG A 52 14.32 12.19 -12.29
N LEU A 53 15.10 11.22 -12.79
CA LEU A 53 14.60 10.09 -13.58
C LEU A 53 13.39 9.36 -12.98
N PRO A 54 13.30 9.06 -11.67
CA PRO A 54 12.13 8.38 -11.12
C PRO A 54 10.82 9.17 -11.32
N LEU A 55 10.86 10.48 -11.10
CA LEU A 55 9.71 11.35 -11.30
C LEU A 55 9.35 11.49 -12.78
N GLU A 56 10.34 11.62 -13.66
CA GLU A 56 10.12 11.68 -15.10
C GLU A 56 9.50 10.39 -15.64
N VAL A 57 10.03 9.22 -15.23
CA VAL A 57 9.48 7.91 -15.57
C VAL A 57 8.05 7.77 -15.03
N PHE A 58 7.78 8.22 -13.81
CA PHE A 58 6.44 8.18 -13.22
C PHE A 58 5.42 9.03 -14.01
N ARG A 59 5.84 10.21 -14.48
CA ARG A 59 5.02 11.10 -15.32
C ARG A 59 4.78 10.52 -16.72
N THR A 60 5.69 9.69 -17.23
CA THR A 60 5.49 9.06 -18.54
C THR A 60 4.28 8.11 -18.56
N CYS A 61 3.51 8.17 -19.64
CA CYS A 61 2.36 7.29 -19.90
C CYS A 61 2.58 6.53 -21.22
N PRO A 62 3.41 5.46 -21.26
CA PRO A 62 3.53 4.67 -22.48
C PRO A 62 2.16 4.11 -22.85
N THR A 63 1.69 4.30 -24.08
CA THR A 63 0.34 3.96 -24.54
C THR A 63 0.11 2.46 -24.67
N ARG A 64 1.09 1.72 -25.19
CA ARG A 64 0.97 0.27 -25.44
C ARG A 64 1.82 -0.54 -24.47
N ARG A 65 1.24 -1.55 -23.84
CA ARG A 65 1.98 -2.57 -23.08
C ARG A 65 2.21 -3.81 -23.95
N PRO A 66 3.42 -4.40 -23.94
CA PRO A 66 3.69 -5.63 -24.67
C PRO A 66 2.89 -6.79 -24.09
N ARG A 67 2.60 -7.78 -24.95
CA ARG A 67 1.98 -9.04 -24.52
C ARG A 67 2.83 -9.68 -23.41
N GLY A 68 2.15 -10.24 -22.39
CA GLY A 68 2.78 -10.85 -21.23
C GLY A 68 3.07 -9.89 -20.06
N ARG A 69 3.04 -8.56 -20.26
CA ARG A 69 3.19 -7.62 -19.14
C ARG A 69 1.88 -7.52 -18.33
N PRO A 70 1.94 -7.42 -16.98
CA PRO A 70 0.76 -7.17 -16.17
C PRO A 70 -0.03 -5.95 -16.69
N ARG A 71 -1.37 -6.04 -16.71
CA ARG A 71 -2.23 -4.96 -17.18
C ARG A 71 -2.08 -3.71 -16.30
N THR A 72 -2.09 -3.91 -15.00
CA THR A 72 -2.00 -2.85 -13.97
C THR A 72 -0.57 -2.31 -13.83
N ARG A 73 -0.40 -0.99 -13.83
CA ARG A 73 0.86 -0.33 -13.45
C ARG A 73 0.93 -0.17 -11.94
N TRP A 74 2.15 0.04 -11.43
CA TRP A 74 2.33 0.49 -10.05
C TRP A 74 1.54 1.79 -9.77
N ARG A 75 1.59 2.77 -10.69
CA ARG A 75 0.80 4.01 -10.59
C ARG A 75 -0.70 3.72 -10.49
N ASP A 76 -1.27 2.92 -11.40
CA ASP A 76 -2.71 2.58 -11.37
C ASP A 76 -3.09 1.92 -10.05
N TYR A 77 -2.22 1.03 -9.54
CA TYR A 77 -2.44 0.36 -8.26
C TYR A 77 -2.51 1.37 -7.11
N ILE A 78 -1.55 2.31 -7.04
CA ILE A 78 -1.49 3.31 -5.99
C ILE A 78 -2.59 4.35 -6.11
N SER A 79 -2.93 4.81 -7.31
CA SER A 79 -4.06 5.71 -7.54
C SER A 79 -5.38 5.08 -7.07
N ARG A 80 -5.60 3.81 -7.39
CA ARG A 80 -6.77 3.07 -6.90
C ARG A 80 -6.74 2.88 -5.39
N LEU A 81 -5.58 2.54 -4.82
CA LEU A 81 -5.42 2.40 -3.37
C LEU A 81 -5.75 3.70 -2.63
N ALA A 82 -5.23 4.83 -3.11
CA ALA A 82 -5.47 6.14 -2.53
C ALA A 82 -6.94 6.55 -2.65
N TRP A 83 -7.57 6.29 -3.80
CA TRP A 83 -8.99 6.53 -4.00
C TRP A 83 -9.86 5.69 -3.06
N GLU A 84 -9.73 4.36 -3.14
CA GLU A 84 -10.63 3.42 -2.44
C GLU A 84 -10.43 3.43 -0.92
N ARG A 85 -9.25 3.81 -0.43
CA ARG A 85 -8.87 3.58 0.99
C ARG A 85 -8.43 4.81 1.75
N LEU A 86 -8.03 5.86 1.04
CA LEU A 86 -7.68 7.15 1.63
C LEU A 86 -8.66 8.26 1.21
N GLY A 87 -9.58 7.98 0.27
CA GLY A 87 -10.54 8.97 -0.24
C GLY A 87 -9.89 10.08 -1.06
N VAL A 88 -8.67 9.87 -1.57
CA VAL A 88 -7.92 10.88 -2.33
C VAL A 88 -8.18 10.68 -3.83
N PRO A 89 -8.80 11.65 -4.53
CA PRO A 89 -8.98 11.61 -5.98
C PRO A 89 -7.63 11.41 -6.71
N PRO A 90 -7.58 10.59 -7.78
CA PRO A 90 -6.36 10.42 -8.58
C PRO A 90 -5.75 11.74 -9.08
N GLU A 91 -6.58 12.75 -9.35
CA GLU A 91 -6.22 14.07 -9.84
C GLU A 91 -5.49 14.90 -8.76
N GLU A 92 -5.93 14.80 -7.51
CA GLU A 92 -5.38 15.52 -6.36
C GLU A 92 -4.22 14.75 -5.70
N LEU A 93 -4.00 13.49 -6.09
CA LEU A 93 -3.09 12.57 -5.43
C LEU A 93 -1.66 13.13 -5.26
N MET A 94 -1.10 13.75 -6.30
CA MET A 94 0.25 14.29 -6.24
C MET A 94 0.34 15.53 -5.34
N GLU A 95 -0.71 16.35 -5.29
CA GLU A 95 -0.80 17.54 -4.44
C GLU A 95 -0.95 17.15 -2.98
N VAL A 96 -1.86 16.22 -2.67
CA VAL A 96 -2.03 15.70 -1.30
C VAL A 96 -0.76 14.97 -0.83
N ALA A 97 -0.12 14.20 -1.71
CA ALA A 97 1.11 13.49 -1.39
C ALA A 97 2.32 14.42 -1.23
N TRP A 98 2.28 15.63 -1.80
CA TRP A 98 3.30 16.67 -1.62
C TRP A 98 3.34 17.13 -0.16
N GLU A 99 2.17 17.42 0.42
CA GLU A 99 2.02 17.87 1.80
C GLU A 99 2.42 16.79 2.80
N ARG A 100 3.66 16.87 3.31
CA ARG A 100 4.28 15.80 4.11
C ARG A 100 3.47 15.44 5.35
N ALA A 101 2.94 16.44 6.06
CA ALA A 101 2.17 16.23 7.28
C ALA A 101 0.82 15.54 6.97
N VAL A 102 0.12 16.02 5.95
CA VAL A 102 -1.16 15.44 5.49
C VAL A 102 -0.95 14.00 5.04
N TRP A 103 0.04 13.76 4.17
CA TRP A 103 0.33 12.44 3.66
C TRP A 103 0.73 11.46 4.76
N ALA A 104 1.60 11.87 5.70
CA ALA A 104 1.99 11.03 6.82
C ALA A 104 0.79 10.66 7.71
N SER A 105 -0.13 11.60 7.95
CA SER A 105 -1.36 11.34 8.70
C SER A 105 -2.28 10.35 7.98
N LEU A 106 -2.48 10.52 6.67
CA LEU A 106 -3.27 9.58 5.86
C LEU A 106 -2.70 8.16 5.88
N LEU A 107 -1.38 8.01 5.76
CA LEU A 107 -0.75 6.69 5.78
C LEU A 107 -0.85 6.00 7.15
N LYS A 108 -0.79 6.76 8.25
CA LYS A 108 -1.03 6.22 9.60
C LYS A 108 -2.46 5.71 9.76
N LEU A 109 -3.42 6.39 9.14
CA LEU A 109 -4.84 6.04 9.18
C LEU A 109 -5.26 4.99 8.15
N LEU A 110 -4.34 4.53 7.27
CA LEU A 110 -4.65 3.49 6.29
C LEU A 110 -5.14 2.22 7.01
N PRO A 111 -6.39 1.78 6.80
CA PRO A 111 -6.91 0.59 7.47
C PRO A 111 -6.27 -0.69 6.89
N PRO A 112 -6.37 -1.86 7.55
CA PRO A 112 -6.09 -3.14 6.91
C PRO A 112 -7.17 -3.51 5.88
N ARG A 113 -6.88 -4.42 4.93
CA ARG A 113 -7.90 -4.82 3.94
C ARG A 113 -8.96 -5.71 4.60
N PRO A 114 -10.24 -5.55 4.27
CA PRO A 114 -11.26 -6.50 4.69
C PRO A 114 -10.97 -7.86 4.05
N GLY A 115 -10.94 -8.92 4.87
CA GLY A 115 -10.78 -10.30 4.39
C GLY A 115 -9.35 -10.77 4.08
N SER A 116 -8.29 -10.05 4.49
CA SER A 116 -6.90 -10.53 4.38
C SER A 116 -6.52 -11.62 5.42
N GLY A 117 -7.50 -12.43 5.84
CA GLY A 117 -7.39 -13.50 6.82
C GLY A 117 -6.91 -14.81 6.24
#